data_AF-V9FT01-F1
#
_entry.id   AF-V9FT01-F1
#
_cell.length_a   1.000
_cell.length_b   1.000
_cell.length_c   1.000
_cell.angle_alpha   90.00
_cell.angle_beta   90.00
_cell.angle_gamma   90.00
#
_symmetry.space_group_name_H-M   'P 1'
#
loop_
_entity.id
_entity.type
_entity.pdbx_description
1 polymer ?
#
loop_
_entity_poly.entity_id
_entity_poly.type
_entity_poly.pdbx_seq_one_letter_code
_entity_poly.pdbx_strand_id
1 'polypeptide(L)'
;MTSRNIRYWRSFLHNLLCPPDVPSSETSYDGVCVFTLSGRVEYLDGCFQASSPSDASLEVDPLPILTIFHQLTCQAIQEERDAHQEPGTAKHAIPNVTPALRLGNCVLHVVSATFTSICAVSSGKSRGLVVEKLPFGVLVVAFSSPLRLETVFSRIDRACAPLRR
;
A
#
# COMPACT_ATOMS: atom_id res chain seq x y z
N MET A 1 -9.23 -20.19 16.43
CA MET A 1 -10.31 -19.39 15.81
C MET A 1 -9.68 -18.38 14.88
N THR A 2 -9.81 -18.54 13.56
CA THR A 2 -9.41 -17.50 12.58
C THR A 2 -10.41 -16.34 12.69
N SER A 3 -9.92 -15.11 12.85
CA SER A 3 -10.76 -13.92 12.85
C SER A 3 -11.56 -13.85 11.54
N ARG A 4 -12.73 -13.21 11.58
CA ARG A 4 -13.60 -13.03 10.40
C ARG A 4 -12.82 -12.39 9.23
N ASN A 5 -11.89 -11.47 9.54
CA ASN A 5 -11.03 -10.78 8.57
C ASN A 5 -10.08 -11.72 7.81
N ILE A 6 -9.50 -12.72 8.48
CA ILE A 6 -8.58 -13.68 7.83
C ILE A 6 -9.29 -14.47 6.71
N ARG A 7 -10.59 -14.77 6.87
CA ARG A 7 -11.37 -15.44 5.82
C ARG A 7 -11.67 -14.51 4.63
N TYR A 8 -11.91 -13.23 4.89
CA TYR A 8 -12.07 -12.23 3.82
C TYR A 8 -10.79 -12.07 3.00
N TRP A 9 -9.64 -11.98 3.67
CA TRP A 9 -8.35 -11.86 2.97
C TRP A 9 -8.03 -13.06 2.11
N ARG A 10 -8.20 -14.30 2.60
CA ARG A 10 -7.83 -15.51 1.84
C ARG A 10 -8.54 -15.61 0.48
N SER A 11 -9.86 -15.41 0.45
CA SER A 11 -10.63 -15.48 -0.80
C SER A 11 -10.25 -14.34 -1.75
N PHE A 12 -10.10 -13.13 -1.20
CA PHE A 12 -9.68 -11.96 -1.97
C PHE A 12 -8.27 -12.12 -2.56
N LEU A 13 -7.30 -12.52 -1.74
CA LEU A 13 -5.91 -12.70 -2.13
C LEU A 13 -5.75 -13.81 -3.17
N HIS A 14 -6.52 -14.89 -3.07
CA HIS A 14 -6.53 -15.93 -4.11
C HIS A 14 -6.93 -15.36 -5.47
N ASN A 15 -7.99 -14.55 -5.53
CA ASN A 15 -8.43 -13.92 -6.77
C ASN A 15 -7.46 -12.83 -7.26
N LEU A 16 -6.75 -12.17 -6.33
CA LEU A 16 -5.76 -11.16 -6.65
C LEU A 16 -4.48 -11.78 -7.25
N LEU A 17 -3.98 -12.87 -6.65
CA LEU A 17 -2.75 -13.57 -7.03
C LEU A 17 -2.96 -14.49 -8.24
N CYS A 18 -4.16 -15.06 -8.40
CA CYS A 18 -4.51 -15.98 -9.47
C CYS A 18 -5.82 -15.53 -10.15
N PRO A 19 -5.82 -14.40 -10.88
CA PRO A 19 -7.02 -13.95 -11.58
C PRO A 19 -7.40 -14.96 -12.67
N PRO A 20 -8.67 -15.38 -12.75
CA PRO A 20 -9.11 -16.43 -13.67
C PRO A 20 -9.01 -16.05 -15.16
N ASP A 21 -8.96 -14.74 -15.47
CA ASP A 21 -9.09 -14.21 -16.83
C ASP A 21 -7.77 -13.70 -17.44
N VAL A 22 -6.63 -13.92 -16.78
CA VAL A 22 -5.33 -13.39 -17.24
C VAL A 22 -4.29 -14.51 -17.28
N PRO A 23 -3.50 -14.65 -18.37
CA PRO A 23 -2.44 -15.65 -18.44
C PRO A 23 -1.47 -15.51 -17.26
N SER A 24 -1.09 -16.64 -16.67
CA SER A 24 -0.26 -16.74 -15.46
C SER A 24 1.12 -16.06 -15.59
N SER A 25 1.62 -15.90 -16.81
CA SER A 25 2.89 -15.23 -17.10
C SER A 25 2.84 -13.70 -16.99
N GLU A 26 1.65 -13.08 -16.92
CA GLU A 26 1.47 -11.61 -16.85
C GLU A 26 1.00 -11.12 -15.46
N THR A 27 0.99 -11.99 -14.46
CA THR A 27 0.23 -11.78 -13.21
C THR A 27 0.98 -12.08 -11.92
N SER A 28 2.20 -12.62 -11.97
CA SER A 28 2.97 -12.84 -10.74
C SER A 28 3.45 -11.51 -10.19
N TYR A 29 2.79 -11.02 -9.14
CA TYR A 29 3.35 -9.99 -8.26
C TYR A 29 4.58 -10.54 -7.53
N ASP A 30 5.51 -9.66 -7.14
CA ASP A 30 6.70 -10.08 -6.40
C ASP A 30 6.33 -10.55 -4.99
N GLY A 31 5.28 -9.97 -4.41
CA GLY A 31 4.76 -10.35 -3.11
C GLY A 31 3.54 -9.53 -2.70
N VAL A 32 2.80 -10.06 -1.74
CA VAL A 32 1.63 -9.42 -1.14
C VAL A 32 1.69 -9.48 0.38
N CYS A 33 1.42 -8.36 1.03
CA CYS A 33 1.37 -8.24 2.48
C CYS A 33 0.03 -7.61 2.88
N VAL A 34 -0.52 -8.07 4.00
CA VAL A 34 -1.71 -7.50 4.60
C VAL A 34 -1.48 -7.29 6.08
N PHE A 35 -1.84 -6.11 6.58
CA PHE A 35 -1.86 -5.81 8.00
C PHE A 35 -3.11 -5.04 8.41
N THR A 36 -3.51 -5.15 9.67
CA THR A 36 -4.63 -4.40 10.24
C THR A 36 -4.31 -2.90 10.31
N LEU A 37 -5.33 -2.06 10.48
CA LEU A 37 -5.12 -0.62 10.74
C LEU A 37 -4.34 -0.33 12.03
N SER A 38 -4.20 -1.32 12.92
CA SER A 38 -3.35 -1.26 14.12
C SER A 38 -1.90 -1.71 13.87
N GLY A 39 -1.54 -2.04 12.64
CA GLY A 39 -0.21 -2.51 12.25
C GLY A 39 0.07 -4.00 12.52
N ARG A 40 -0.93 -4.81 12.85
CA ARG A 40 -0.72 -6.26 13.01
C ARG A 40 -0.72 -6.94 11.64
N VAL A 41 0.38 -7.59 11.28
CA VAL A 41 0.48 -8.38 10.06
C VAL A 41 -0.48 -9.59 10.12
N GLU A 42 -1.31 -9.75 9.09
CA GLU A 42 -2.27 -10.86 8.95
C GLU A 42 -1.90 -11.82 7.81
N TYR A 43 -1.12 -11.37 6.82
CA TYR A 43 -0.68 -12.18 5.68
C TYR A 43 0.62 -11.64 5.07
N LEU A 44 1.48 -12.56 4.63
CA LEU A 44 2.71 -12.31 3.88
C LEU A 44 2.86 -13.39 2.81
N ASP A 45 3.29 -13.00 1.61
CA ASP A 45 3.59 -13.90 0.50
C ASP A 45 4.67 -13.29 -0.40
N GLY A 46 5.34 -14.17 -1.17
CA GLY A 46 6.42 -13.80 -2.09
C GLY A 46 7.57 -13.08 -1.38
N CYS A 47 7.98 -11.93 -1.89
CA CYS A 47 9.14 -11.17 -1.40
C CYS A 47 9.00 -10.67 0.05
N PHE A 48 7.81 -10.73 0.64
CA PHE A 48 7.57 -10.34 2.03
C PHE A 48 7.67 -11.52 3.02
N GLN A 49 7.74 -12.76 2.51
CA GLN A 49 7.94 -13.95 3.32
C GLN A 49 9.37 -14.45 3.14
N ALA A 50 10.14 -14.52 4.23
CA ALA A 50 11.47 -15.14 4.19
C ALA A 50 11.31 -16.65 3.94
N SER A 51 11.62 -17.12 2.75
CA SER A 51 11.63 -18.54 2.41
C SER A 51 12.80 -19.28 3.06
N SER A 52 13.86 -18.56 3.43
CA SER A 52 15.03 -19.07 4.16
C SER A 52 15.77 -17.93 4.87
N PRO A 53 16.52 -18.22 5.95
CA PRO A 53 17.29 -17.20 6.70
C PRO A 53 18.41 -16.54 5.88
N SER A 54 18.77 -17.09 4.72
CA SER A 54 19.70 -16.51 3.74
C SER A 54 19.04 -15.64 2.68
N ASP A 55 17.70 -15.69 2.57
CA ASP A 55 16.97 -14.89 1.60
C ASP A 55 16.68 -13.51 2.20
N ALA A 56 17.02 -12.46 1.46
CA ALA A 56 16.71 -11.08 1.84
C ALA A 56 15.20 -10.83 1.69
N SER A 57 14.40 -11.24 2.69
CA SER A 57 13.00 -10.86 2.78
C SER A 57 12.87 -9.34 2.93
N LEU A 58 11.95 -8.74 2.18
CA LEU A 58 11.57 -7.36 2.40
C LEU A 58 10.70 -7.30 3.65
N GLU A 59 11.31 -6.95 4.79
CA GLU A 59 10.55 -6.69 6.00
C GLU A 59 9.65 -5.46 5.77
N VAL A 60 8.34 -5.67 5.86
CA VAL A 60 7.34 -4.60 5.78
C VAL A 60 7.15 -4.06 7.18
N ASP A 61 7.61 -2.82 7.41
CA ASP A 61 7.20 -2.05 8.57
C ASP A 61 5.85 -1.35 8.26
N PRO A 62 4.75 -1.69 8.94
CA PRO A 62 3.45 -1.04 8.73
C PRO A 62 3.45 0.43 9.16
N LEU A 63 4.30 0.83 10.11
CA LEU A 63 4.22 2.12 10.78
C LEU A 63 4.45 3.32 9.83
N PRO A 64 5.46 3.33 8.94
CA PRO A 64 5.64 4.38 7.94
C PRO A 64 4.41 4.53 7.03
N ILE A 65 3.83 3.42 6.59
CA ILE A 65 2.65 3.41 5.71
C ILE A 65 1.43 4.01 6.43
N LEU A 66 1.15 3.56 7.65
CA LEU A 66 0.04 4.07 8.45
C LEU A 66 0.22 5.55 8.79
N THR A 67 1.45 5.97 9.03
CA THR A 67 1.80 7.38 9.29
C THR A 67 1.47 8.27 8.09
N ILE A 68 1.76 7.83 6.86
CA ILE A 68 1.40 8.58 5.65
C ILE A 68 -0.13 8.76 5.56
N PHE A 69 -0.92 7.71 5.76
CA PHE A 69 -2.39 7.82 5.74
C PHE A 69 -2.93 8.74 6.83
N HIS A 70 -2.34 8.71 8.02
CA HIS A 70 -2.68 9.61 9.11
C HIS A 70 -2.36 11.06 8.77
N GLN A 71 -1.15 11.33 8.23
CA GLN A 71 -0.73 12.65 7.79
C GLN A 71 -1.67 13.24 6.73
N LEU A 72 -2.03 12.46 5.70
CA LEU A 72 -2.98 12.88 4.67
C LEU A 72 -4.36 13.24 5.27
N THR A 73 -4.81 12.48 6.26
CA THR A 73 -6.08 12.73 6.96
C THR A 73 -6.01 14.03 7.75
N CYS A 74 -4.96 14.22 8.55
CA CYS A 74 -4.75 15.45 9.33
C CYS A 74 -4.62 16.68 8.43
N GLN A 75 -3.90 16.56 7.31
CA GLN A 75 -3.73 17.63 6.35
C GLN A 75 -5.08 18.06 5.77
N ALA A 76 -5.91 17.12 5.35
CA ALA A 76 -7.23 17.42 4.79
C ALA A 76 -8.16 18.10 5.80
N ILE A 77 -8.15 17.65 7.05
CA ILE A 77 -8.91 18.30 8.14
C ILE A 77 -8.42 19.73 8.35
N GLN A 78 -7.11 19.95 8.30
CA GLN A 78 -6.55 21.29 8.45
C GLN A 78 -6.92 22.19 7.27
N GLU A 79 -6.79 21.70 6.04
CA GLU A 79 -7.17 22.44 4.83
C GLU A 79 -8.65 22.83 4.83
N GLU A 80 -9.53 21.91 5.26
CA GLU A 80 -10.94 22.22 5.44
C GLU A 80 -11.15 23.31 6.50
N ARG A 81 -10.48 23.20 7.66
CA ARG A 81 -10.57 24.22 8.72
C ARG A 81 -10.07 25.59 8.26
N ASP A 82 -8.97 25.62 7.53
CA ASP A 82 -8.37 26.85 7.01
C ASP A 82 -9.27 27.50 5.95
N ALA A 83 -9.94 26.70 5.12
CA ALA A 83 -10.91 27.20 4.14
C ALA A 83 -12.14 27.86 4.80
N HIS A 84 -12.48 27.47 6.03
CA HIS A 84 -13.59 28.03 6.80
C HIS A 84 -13.16 29.14 7.79
N GLN A 85 -11.86 29.44 7.92
CA GLN A 85 -11.36 30.56 8.72
C GLN A 85 -11.06 31.77 7.83
N GLU A 86 -11.49 32.97 8.28
CA GLU A 86 -11.22 34.21 7.54
C GLU A 86 -9.72 34.46 7.33
N PRO A 87 -9.32 35.07 6.19
CA PRO A 87 -7.93 35.22 5.79
C PRO A 87 -7.18 36.21 6.71
N GLY A 88 -6.60 35.71 7.81
CA GLY A 88 -5.84 36.56 8.73
C GLY A 88 -4.90 35.86 9.71
N THR A 89 -4.96 34.53 9.86
CA THR A 89 -4.09 33.79 10.77
C THR A 89 -3.04 32.98 10.01
N ALA A 90 -1.80 33.05 10.49
CA ALA A 90 -0.60 32.63 9.79
C ALA A 90 -0.64 31.15 9.34
N LYS A 91 -0.33 30.93 8.06
CA LYS A 91 -0.16 29.61 7.45
C LYS A 91 1.02 28.88 8.11
N HIS A 92 0.75 27.95 9.02
CA HIS A 92 1.77 26.97 9.42
C HIS A 92 1.87 25.91 8.33
N ALA A 93 2.91 26.01 7.50
CA ALA A 93 3.25 24.97 6.54
C ALA A 93 3.55 23.67 7.31
N ILE A 94 2.65 22.69 7.19
CA ILE A 94 2.84 21.34 7.72
C ILE A 94 3.95 20.66 6.88
N PRO A 95 4.89 19.93 7.51
CA PRO A 95 6.05 19.38 6.82
C PRO A 95 5.67 18.42 5.70
N ASN A 96 6.34 18.61 4.56
CA ASN A 96 6.31 17.75 3.38
C ASN A 96 6.28 16.25 3.75
N VAL A 97 5.30 15.57 3.15
CA VAL A 97 5.08 14.11 3.20
C VAL A 97 6.39 13.35 3.02
N THR A 98 6.57 12.31 3.83
CA THR A 98 7.71 11.38 3.74
C THR A 98 7.87 10.89 2.29
N PRO A 99 8.89 11.35 1.55
CA PRO A 99 8.95 11.13 0.11
C PRO A 99 9.39 9.71 -0.26
N ALA A 100 9.74 8.89 0.74
CA ALA A 100 10.25 7.55 0.51
C ALA A 100 9.78 6.57 1.59
N LEU A 101 9.36 5.39 1.13
CA LEU A 101 9.13 4.21 1.94
C LEU A 101 10.38 3.33 1.88
N ARG A 102 10.79 2.79 3.04
CA ARG A 102 11.85 1.80 3.13
C ARG A 102 11.24 0.43 3.39
N LEU A 103 11.59 -0.53 2.55
CA LEU A 103 11.22 -1.93 2.67
C LEU A 103 12.50 -2.73 2.70
N GLY A 104 12.93 -3.18 3.89
CA GLY A 104 14.29 -3.68 4.10
C GLY A 104 15.36 -2.75 3.51
N ASN A 105 16.11 -3.26 2.53
CA ASN A 105 17.19 -2.53 1.85
C ASN A 105 16.71 -1.72 0.63
N CYS A 106 15.44 -1.81 0.26
CA CYS A 106 14.88 -1.09 -0.88
C CYS A 106 14.27 0.24 -0.45
N VAL A 107 14.69 1.33 -1.11
CA VAL A 107 14.07 2.65 -0.98
C VAL A 107 13.14 2.87 -2.17
N LEU A 108 11.87 3.12 -1.88
CA LEU A 108 10.84 3.43 -2.87
C LEU A 108 10.36 4.86 -2.67
N HIS A 109 10.43 5.67 -3.71
CA HIS A 109 9.93 7.03 -3.69
C HIS A 109 8.42 7.05 -3.92
N VAL A 110 7.69 7.75 -3.05
CA VAL A 110 6.24 7.92 -3.19
C VAL A 110 5.99 8.87 -4.37
N VAL A 111 5.26 8.39 -5.37
CA VAL A 111 4.92 9.15 -6.59
C VAL A 111 3.47 9.63 -6.59
N SER A 112 2.61 8.98 -5.82
CA SER A 112 1.23 9.39 -5.60
C SER A 112 0.74 8.87 -4.25
N ALA A 113 -0.03 9.70 -3.55
CA ALA A 113 -0.66 9.31 -2.29
C ALA A 113 -2.04 9.98 -2.17
N THR A 114 -3.05 9.18 -1.82
CA THR A 114 -4.43 9.59 -1.56
C THR A 114 -4.88 9.02 -0.22
N PHE A 115 -6.10 9.31 0.22
CA PHE A 115 -6.65 8.77 1.48
C PHE A 115 -6.72 7.25 1.52
N THR A 116 -6.81 6.61 0.35
CA THR A 116 -6.95 5.16 0.24
C THR A 116 -5.76 4.48 -0.40
N SER A 117 -4.90 5.21 -1.10
CA SER A 117 -3.88 4.58 -1.96
C SER A 117 -2.53 5.25 -1.82
N ILE A 118 -1.45 4.47 -1.83
CA ILE A 118 -0.08 4.98 -1.96
C ILE A 118 0.61 4.21 -3.07
N CYS A 119 1.21 4.94 -4.00
CA CYS A 119 2.02 4.38 -5.08
C CYS A 119 3.47 4.84 -4.90
N ALA A 120 4.40 3.88 -4.87
CA ALA A 120 5.82 4.17 -4.75
C ALA A 120 6.66 3.34 -5.73
N VAL A 121 7.81 3.86 -6.16
CA VAL A 121 8.70 3.20 -7.13
C VAL A 121 10.17 3.35 -6.72
N SER A 122 10.99 2.35 -7.07
CA SER A 122 12.43 2.42 -6.83
C SER A 122 13.11 3.41 -7.76
N SER A 123 14.31 3.87 -7.38
CA SER A 123 15.22 4.51 -8.33
C SER A 123 15.46 3.56 -9.51
N GLY A 124 15.28 4.06 -10.74
CA GLY A 124 15.33 3.26 -11.97
C GLY A 124 14.02 2.59 -12.39
N LYS A 125 12.91 2.76 -11.64
CA LYS A 125 11.57 2.23 -11.98
C LYS A 125 11.51 0.71 -12.23
N SER A 126 12.45 -0.04 -11.68
CA SER A 126 12.54 -1.49 -11.83
C SER A 126 11.65 -2.24 -10.84
N ARG A 127 11.29 -1.60 -9.73
CA ARG A 127 10.37 -2.11 -8.71
C ARG A 127 9.35 -1.05 -8.32
N GLY A 128 8.18 -1.49 -7.93
CA GLY A 128 7.14 -0.63 -7.41
C GLY A 128 6.32 -1.27 -6.31
N LEU A 129 5.54 -0.42 -5.66
CA LEU A 129 4.67 -0.75 -4.55
C LEU A 129 3.35 -0.03 -4.73
N VAL A 130 2.27 -0.78 -4.60
CA VAL A 130 0.92 -0.24 -4.47
C VAL A 130 0.40 -0.62 -3.10
N VAL A 131 -0.08 0.37 -2.37
CA VAL A 131 -0.66 0.20 -1.04
C VAL A 131 -2.10 0.66 -1.11
N GLU A 132 -3.01 -0.16 -0.59
CA GLU A 132 -4.44 0.12 -0.52
C GLU A 132 -4.95 0.01 0.91
N LYS A 133 -5.51 1.10 1.43
CA LYS A 133 -6.20 1.16 2.72
C LYS A 133 -7.67 0.80 2.51
N LEU A 134 -8.08 -0.27 3.17
CA LEU A 134 -9.45 -0.79 3.21
C LEU A 134 -10.04 -0.60 4.62
N PRO A 135 -11.37 -0.69 4.81
CA PRO A 135 -12.01 -0.48 6.11
C PRO A 135 -11.49 -1.40 7.23
N PHE A 136 -10.96 -2.57 6.87
CA PHE A 136 -10.54 -3.62 7.80
C PHE A 136 -9.02 -3.88 7.81
N GLY A 137 -8.24 -3.14 7.02
CA GLY A 137 -6.78 -3.27 6.98
C GLY A 137 -6.14 -2.60 5.79
N VAL A 138 -4.88 -2.89 5.57
CA VAL A 138 -4.07 -2.35 4.48
C VAL A 138 -3.49 -3.51 3.68
N LEU A 139 -3.68 -3.45 2.38
CA LEU A 139 -3.06 -4.33 1.39
C LEU A 139 -1.80 -3.64 0.85
N VAL A 140 -0.72 -4.40 0.72
CA VAL A 140 0.53 -3.97 0.11
C VAL A 140 0.89 -4.97 -0.98
N VAL A 141 1.14 -4.48 -2.18
CA VAL A 141 1.54 -5.30 -3.34
C VAL A 141 2.84 -4.77 -3.90
N ALA A 142 3.86 -5.63 -3.94
CA ALA A 142 5.13 -5.36 -4.59
C ALA A 142 5.15 -5.97 -5.99
N PHE A 143 5.80 -5.28 -6.93
CA PHE A 143 5.96 -5.76 -8.29
C PHE A 143 7.27 -5.27 -8.90
N SER A 144 7.76 -5.99 -9.90
CA SER A 144 8.96 -5.67 -10.65
C SER A 144 8.69 -5.62 -12.16
N SER A 145 9.63 -5.02 -12.90
CA SER A 145 9.64 -5.04 -14.36
C SER A 145 9.49 -6.49 -14.86
N PRO A 146 8.63 -6.77 -15.86
CA PRO A 146 8.05 -5.83 -16.83
C PRO A 146 6.72 -5.17 -16.41
N LEU A 147 6.21 -5.42 -15.20
CA LEU A 147 4.94 -4.83 -14.75
C LEU A 147 5.07 -3.31 -14.56
N ARG A 148 4.07 -2.58 -15.04
CA ARG A 148 3.99 -1.11 -14.92
C ARG A 148 3.08 -0.70 -13.78
N LEU A 149 3.43 0.41 -13.12
CA LEU A 149 2.68 0.94 -11.98
C LEU A 149 1.22 1.20 -12.34
N GLU A 150 0.94 1.78 -13.50
CA GLU A 150 -0.43 2.14 -13.91
C GLU A 150 -1.29 0.88 -14.10
N THR A 151 -0.70 -0.17 -14.68
CA THR A 151 -1.37 -1.46 -14.89
C THR A 151 -1.64 -2.15 -13.56
N VAL A 152 -0.64 -2.20 -12.67
CA VAL A 152 -0.76 -2.85 -11.36
C VAL A 152 -1.75 -2.10 -10.48
N PHE A 153 -1.66 -0.77 -10.43
CA PHE A 153 -2.60 0.08 -9.70
C PHE A 153 -4.03 -0.12 -10.20
N SER A 154 -4.29 -0.08 -11.51
CA SER A 154 -5.64 -0.26 -12.05
C SER A 154 -6.24 -1.64 -11.72
N ARG A 155 -5.42 -2.70 -11.73
CA ARG A 155 -5.86 -4.04 -11.34
C ARG A 155 -6.21 -4.12 -9.85
N ILE A 156 -5.34 -3.60 -8.99
CA ILE A 156 -5.52 -3.61 -7.54
C ILE A 156 -6.72 -2.73 -7.16
N ASP A 157 -6.83 -1.53 -7.72
CA ASP A 157 -7.93 -0.60 -7.45
C ASP A 157 -9.29 -1.24 -7.80
N ARG A 158 -9.38 -1.89 -8.97
CA ARG A 158 -10.58 -2.64 -9.37
C ARG A 158 -10.89 -3.79 -8.43
N ALA A 159 -9.87 -4.54 -7.98
CA ALA A 159 -10.05 -5.64 -7.04
C ALA A 159 -10.49 -5.15 -5.66
N CYS A 160 -9.98 -4.00 -5.22
CA CYS A 160 -10.29 -3.38 -3.94
C CYS A 160 -11.64 -2.65 -3.92
N ALA A 161 -12.15 -2.18 -5.07
CA ALA A 161 -13.39 -1.40 -5.16
C ALA A 161 -14.61 -2.04 -4.46
N PRO A 162 -14.87 -3.37 -4.55
CA PRO A 162 -15.97 -4.00 -3.81
C PRO A 162 -15.78 -4.01 -2.29
N LEU A 163 -14.53 -3.92 -1.81
CA LEU A 163 -14.16 -3.98 -0.40
C LEU A 163 -14.16 -2.62 0.30
N ARG A 164 -14.25 -1.53 -0.46
CA ARG A 164 -14.32 -0.15 0.07
C ARG A 164 -15.75 0.29 0.43
N ARG A 165 -16.75 -0.55 0.17
CA ARG A 165 -18.16 -0.27 0.43
C ARG A 165 -18.57 -0.58 1.87
#